data_AF-A0A351SFZ6-F1
#
_entry.id   AF-A0A351SFZ6-F1
#
_cell.length_a   1.000
_cell.length_b   1.000
_cell.length_c   1.000
_cell.angle_alpha   90.00
_cell.angle_beta   90.00
_cell.angle_gamma   90.00
#
_symmetry.space_group_name_H-M   'P 1'
#
loop_
_entity.id
_entity.type
_entity.pdbx_description
1 polymer ?
#
loop_
_entity_poly.entity_id
_entity_poly.type
_entity_poly.pdbx_seq_one_letter_code
_entity_poly.pdbx_strand_id
1 'polypeptide(L)' 'LMVRPAAAVLAFTMLVAILVVHIGNGLFLSNNGYEFGLALLAASVALVISGAGRGSLDAMLAKD' A
#
# COMPACT_ATOMS: atom_id res chain seq x y z
N LEU A 1 12.78 -9.97 -3.62
CA LEU A 1 13.41 -8.64 -3.89
C LEU A 1 12.40 -7.58 -4.34
N MET A 2 11.26 -7.98 -4.94
CA MET A 2 10.33 -7.07 -5.63
C MET A 2 9.35 -6.29 -4.74
N VAL A 3 9.30 -6.56 -3.43
CA VAL A 3 8.32 -5.92 -2.54
C VAL A 3 8.49 -4.41 -2.46
N ARG A 4 9.71 -3.89 -2.45
CA ARG A 4 9.96 -2.44 -2.36
C ARG A 4 9.46 -1.67 -3.59
N PRO A 5 9.82 -2.06 -4.84
CA PRO A 5 9.28 -1.38 -6.02
C PRO A 5 7.76 -1.59 -6.17
N ALA A 6 7.23 -2.78 -5.87
CA ALA A 6 5.78 -3.01 -5.90
C ALA A 6 5.03 -2.13 -4.89
N ALA A 7 5.53 -2.04 -3.65
CA ALA A 7 4.94 -1.20 -2.61
C ALA A 7 4.98 0.30 -2.95
N ALA A 8 6.03 0.76 -3.64
CA ALA A 8 6.11 2.14 -4.10
C ALA A 8 5.04 2.47 -5.15
N VAL A 9 4.82 1.56 -6.11
CA VAL A 9 3.75 1.70 -7.10
C VAL A 9 2.38 1.68 -6.41
N LEU A 10 2.15 0.77 -5.46
CA LEU A 10 0.91 0.70 -4.68
C LEU A 10 0.65 1.96 -3.85
N ALA A 11 1.67 2.51 -3.21
CA ALA A 11 1.53 3.77 -2.48
C ALA A 11 1.12 4.91 -3.43
N PHE A 12 1.72 4.97 -4.62
CA PHE A 12 1.37 5.96 -5.62
C PHE A 12 -0.07 5.78 -6.14
N THR A 13 -0.51 4.54 -6.42
CA THR A 13 -1.88 4.30 -6.88
C THR A 13 -2.91 4.67 -5.82
N MET A 14 -2.66 4.38 -4.53
CA MET A 14 -3.54 4.79 -3.44
C MET A 14 -3.62 6.31 -3.31
N LEU A 15 -2.50 7.02 -3.45
CA LEU A 15 -2.50 8.49 -3.44
C LEU A 15 -3.40 9.07 -4.53
N VAL A 16 -3.27 8.56 -5.77
CA VAL A 16 -4.11 9.00 -6.89
C VAL A 16 -5.58 8.64 -6.66
N ALA A 17 -5.88 7.43 -6.19
CA ALA A 17 -7.25 7.01 -5.91
C ALA A 17 -7.94 7.89 -4.86
N ILE A 18 -7.22 8.25 -3.78
CA ILE A 18 -7.74 9.15 -2.75
C ILE A 18 -8.07 10.52 -3.35
N LEU A 19 -7.12 11.12 -4.08
CA LEU A 19 -7.26 12.48 -4.60
C LEU A 19 -8.30 12.60 -5.72
N VAL A 20 -8.42 11.58 -6.58
CA VAL A 20 -9.26 11.65 -7.78
C VAL A 20 -10.68 11.13 -7.52
N VAL A 21 -10.85 10.08 -6.71
CA VAL A 21 -12.14 9.39 -6.56
C VAL A 21 -12.77 9.62 -5.20
N HIS A 22 -11.97 9.62 -4.12
CA HIS A 22 -12.52 9.50 -2.76
C HIS A 22 -12.47 10.78 -1.92
N ILE A 23 -11.76 11.83 -2.34
CA ILE A 23 -11.60 13.06 -1.54
C ILE A 23 -12.94 13.79 -1.29
N GLY A 24 -13.89 13.66 -2.21
CA GLY A 24 -15.24 14.24 -2.09
C GLY A 24 -16.21 13.42 -1.21
N ASN A 25 -15.87 12.16 -0.88
CA ASN A 25 -16.76 11.23 -0.18
C ASN A 25 -16.62 11.28 1.35
N GLY A 26 -15.73 12.14 1.87
CA GLY A 26 -15.43 12.24 3.30
C GLY A 26 -14.49 11.13 3.80
N LEU A 27 -14.30 11.07 5.13
CA LEU A 27 -13.35 10.15 5.74
C LEU A 27 -13.84 8.70 5.70
N PHE A 28 -15.02 8.43 6.24
CA PHE A 28 -15.46 7.09 6.59
C PHE A 28 -15.78 6.20 5.39
N LEU A 29 -15.38 4.92 5.49
CA LEU A 29 -15.67 3.92 4.46
C LEU A 29 -17.18 3.72 4.23
N SER A 30 -18.02 3.94 5.25
CA SER A 30 -19.49 3.87 5.12
C SER A 30 -20.05 4.79 4.03
N ASN A 31 -19.34 5.88 3.72
CA ASN A 31 -19.73 6.85 2.71
C ASN A 31 -18.94 6.68 1.40
N ASN A 32 -18.26 5.54 1.19
CA ASN A 32 -17.25 5.37 0.14
C ASN A 32 -16.09 6.38 0.28
N GLY A 33 -15.77 6.76 1.52
CA GLY A 33 -14.68 7.67 1.86
C GLY A 33 -13.29 7.06 1.67
N TYR A 34 -12.26 7.87 1.98
CA TYR A 34 -10.87 7.52 1.72
C TYR A 34 -10.12 6.85 2.89
N GLU A 35 -10.79 6.56 4.02
CA GLU A 35 -10.20 5.88 5.20
C GLU A 35 -9.44 4.60 4.83
N PHE A 36 -10.06 3.71 4.07
CA PHE A 36 -9.41 2.46 3.67
C PHE A 36 -8.24 2.71 2.70
N GLY A 37 -8.37 3.71 1.81
CA GLY A 37 -7.28 4.14 0.95
C GLY A 37 -6.07 4.66 1.76
N LEU A 38 -6.31 5.42 2.83
CA LEU A 38 -5.26 5.87 3.75
C LEU A 38 -4.60 4.70 4.49
N ALA A 39 -5.38 3.72 4.95
CA ALA A 39 -4.84 2.53 5.59
C ALA A 39 -3.92 1.75 4.63
N LEU A 40 -4.35 1.55 3.39
CA LEU A 40 -3.54 0.90 2.35
C LEU A 40 -2.31 1.72 1.96
N LEU A 41 -2.42 3.05 1.90
CA LEU A 41 -1.29 3.95 1.66
C LEU A 41 -0.25 3.82 2.79
N ALA A 42 -0.69 3.88 4.05
CA ALA A 42 0.19 3.72 5.21
C ALA A 42 0.89 2.36 5.23
N ALA A 43 0.15 1.28 4.96
CA ALA A 43 0.71 -0.06 4.85
C ALA A 43 1.73 -0.18 3.71
N SER A 44 1.43 0.39 2.54
CA SER A 44 2.33 0.39 1.39
C SER A 44 3.62 1.17 1.68
N VAL A 45 3.51 2.36 2.28
CA VAL A 45 4.68 3.15 2.71
C VAL A 45 5.51 2.37 3.74
N ALA A 46 4.88 1.70 4.70
CA ALA A 46 5.59 0.87 5.66
C ALA A 46 6.38 -0.27 4.97
N LEU A 47 5.83 -0.87 3.91
CA LEU A 47 6.50 -1.89 3.10
C LEU A 47 7.62 -1.34 2.21
N VAL A 48 7.51 -0.09 1.73
CA VAL A 48 8.61 0.57 1.00
C VAL A 48 9.85 0.71 1.90
N ILE A 49 9.62 1.07 3.17
CA ILE A 49 10.67 1.29 4.17
C ILE A 49 11.20 -0.06 4.69
N SER A 50 10.30 -0.94 5.11
CA SER A 50 10.64 -2.17 5.84
C SER A 50 10.95 -3.36 4.91
N GLY A 51 10.48 -3.33 3.67
CA GLY A 51 10.59 -4.43 2.72
C GLY A 51 9.71 -5.65 3.06
N ALA A 52 10.05 -6.80 2.47
CA ALA A 52 9.25 -8.03 2.51
C ALA A 52 9.23 -8.76 3.86
N GLY A 53 10.17 -8.42 4.76
CA GLY A 53 10.31 -9.05 6.07
C GLY A 53 10.77 -10.52 6.06
N ARG A 54 10.86 -11.11 7.25
CA ARG A 54 11.39 -12.46 7.51
C ARG A 54 10.53 -13.61 6.97
N GLY A 55 9.25 -13.36 6.71
CA GLY A 55 8.30 -14.34 6.17
C GLY A 55 8.15 -14.27 4.66
N SER A 56 9.04 -13.57 3.95
CA SER A 56 8.91 -13.43 2.50
C SER A 56 9.23 -14.73 1.77
N LEU A 57 8.29 -15.21 0.97
CA LEU A 57 8.46 -16.38 0.13
C LEU A 57 9.60 -16.18 -0.88
N ASP A 58 9.77 -14.96 -1.41
CA ASP A 58 10.93 -14.55 -2.21
C ASP A 58 12.26 -14.92 -1.52
N ALA A 59 12.41 -14.62 -0.22
CA ALA A 59 13.66 -14.89 0.50
C ALA A 59 13.80 -16.37 0.88
N MET A 60 12.70 -17.09 1.01
CA MET A 60 12.72 -18.53 1.26
C MET A 60 13.12 -19.31 0.01
N LEU A 61 12.58 -18.96 -1.17
CA LEU A 61 12.92 -19.60 -2.44
C LEU A 61 14.29 -19.18 -2.99
N ALA A 62 14.77 -17.96 -2.69
CA ALA A 62 16.09 -17.51 -3.12
C ALA A 62 17.24 -18.03 -2.24
N LYS A 63 16.95 -18.81 -1.20
CA LYS A 63 17.94 -19.37 -0.25
C LYS A 63 18.39 -20.79 -0.62
N ASP A 64 18.02 -21.29 -1.78
CA ASP A 64 18.48 -22.57 -2.34
C ASP A 64 19.70 -22.40 -3.27
#